data_AF-A0A7D5QHG0-F1
#
_entry.id   AF-A0A7D5QHG0-F1
#
_cell.length_a   1.000
_cell.length_b   1.000
_cell.length_c   1.000
_cell.angle_alpha   90.00
_cell.angle_beta   90.00
_cell.angle_gamma   90.00
#
_symmetry.space_group_name_H-M   'P 1'
#
loop_
_entity.id
_entity.type
_entity.pdbx_description
1 polymer ?
#
loop_
_entity_poly.entity_id
_entity_poly.type
_entity_poly.pdbx_seq_one_letter_code
_entity_poly.pdbx_strand_id
1 'polypeptide(L)' 'MVGIKGRFADTRTTQQKNGSITVTVPAPLAHEWELEDGDELLFLATEGDDRAEVQRPSK' A
#
# COMPACT_ATOMS: atom_id res chain seq x y z
N MET A 1 7.23 18.24 12.06
CA MET A 1 7.24 17.51 10.77
C MET A 1 7.70 16.10 11.06
N VAL A 2 6.78 15.14 11.16
CA VAL A 2 7.12 13.73 11.41
C VAL A 2 6.81 12.98 10.14
N GLY A 3 7.82 12.82 9.29
CA GLY A 3 7.75 11.96 8.10
C GLY A 3 8.09 10.52 8.46
N ILE A 4 7.51 9.59 7.71
CA ILE A 4 7.71 8.14 7.82
C ILE A 4 9.21 7.81 7.94
N LYS A 5 9.63 7.26 9.08
CA LYS A 5 11.04 6.94 9.40
C LYS A 5 11.48 5.51 9.04
N GLY A 6 10.70 4.77 8.26
CA GLY A 6 11.04 3.39 7.89
C GLY A 6 10.33 2.89 6.62
N ARG A 7 10.97 1.97 5.89
CA ARG A 7 10.32 1.18 4.83
C ARG A 7 9.45 0.12 5.52
N PHE A 8 8.15 0.33 5.55
CA PHE A 8 7.21 -0.57 6.23
C PHE A 8 6.79 -1.79 5.38
N ALA A 9 7.17 -1.83 4.10
CA ALA A 9 6.95 -2.97 3.22
C ALA A 9 8.18 -3.90 3.20
N ASP A 10 8.52 -4.50 4.33
CA ASP A 10 9.45 -5.64 4.41
C ASP A 10 8.74 -6.86 5.00
N THR A 11 7.59 -7.21 4.45
CA THR A 11 6.89 -8.45 4.79
C THR A 11 6.44 -9.15 3.52
N ARG A 12 7.24 -10.13 3.11
CA ARG A 12 7.03 -11.14 2.08
C ARG A 12 5.84 -12.06 2.40
N THR A 13 4.63 -11.53 2.52
CA THR A 13 3.46 -12.37 2.79
C THR A 13 2.32 -12.00 1.86
N THR A 14 2.52 -12.26 0.57
CA THR A 14 1.42 -12.34 -0.38
C THR A 14 0.60 -13.58 -0.02
N GLN A 15 -0.59 -13.39 0.56
CA GLN A 15 -1.53 -14.49 0.71
C GLN A 15 -2.27 -14.65 -0.63
N GLN A 16 -2.01 -15.76 -1.33
CA GLN A 16 -2.84 -16.13 -2.47
C GLN A 16 -4.17 -16.67 -1.93
N LYS A 17 -5.27 -15.98 -2.24
CA LYS A 17 -6.62 -16.49 -2.02
C LYS A 17 -7.44 -16.13 -3.25
N ASN A 18 -8.06 -17.12 -3.90
CA ASN A 18 -9.01 -16.92 -4.99
C ASN A 18 -8.47 -16.10 -6.19
N GLY A 19 -7.19 -16.23 -6.52
CA GLY A 19 -6.59 -15.54 -7.67
C GLY A 19 -6.29 -14.05 -7.44
N SER A 20 -6.45 -13.54 -6.20
CA SER A 20 -6.01 -12.20 -5.82
C SER A 20 -4.81 -12.25 -4.86
N ILE A 21 -4.00 -11.19 -4.91
CA ILE A 21 -2.91 -10.93 -3.96
C ILE A 21 -3.34 -9.72 -3.12
N THR A 22 -3.33 -9.88 -1.81
CA THR A 22 -3.60 -8.78 -0.87
C THR A 22 -2.31 -8.18 -0.38
N VAL A 23 -2.22 -6.85 -0.37
CA VAL A 23 -1.14 -6.09 0.26
C VAL A 23 -1.71 -5.39 1.49
N THR A 24 -1.00 -5.47 2.62
CA THR A 24 -1.42 -4.83 3.86
C THR A 24 -0.83 -3.43 3.97
N VAL A 25 -1.69 -2.42 4.14
CA VAL A 25 -1.29 -1.06 4.51
C VAL A 25 -1.09 -1.01 6.04
N PRO A 26 0.07 -0.56 6.55
CA PRO A 26 0.29 -0.44 7.99
C PRO A 26 -0.72 0.51 8.63
N ALA A 27 -1.26 0.16 9.80
CA ALA A 27 -2.27 0.97 10.51
C ALA A 27 -1.88 2.46 10.71
N PRO A 28 -0.62 2.82 11.02
CA PRO A 28 -0.24 4.23 11.12
C PRO A 28 -0.39 4.98 9.79
N LEU A 29 -0.08 4.33 8.66
CA LEU A 29 -0.19 4.92 7.32
C LEU A 29 -1.67 5.06 6.93
N ALA A 30 -2.48 4.03 7.19
CA ALA A 30 -3.92 4.09 6.97
C ALA A 30 -4.56 5.23 7.77
N HIS A 31 -4.15 5.44 9.03
CA HIS A 31 -4.62 6.55 9.84
C HIS A 31 -4.17 7.92 9.33
N GLU A 32 -2.90 8.07 8.93
CA GLU A 32 -2.36 9.33 8.37
C GLU A 32 -3.05 9.71 7.06
N TRP A 33 -3.42 8.73 6.25
CA TRP A 33 -4.09 8.94 4.97
C TRP A 33 -5.62 8.92 5.07
N GLU A 34 -6.16 8.72 6.27
CA GLU A 34 -7.60 8.63 6.55
C GLU A 34 -8.30 7.57 5.68
N LEU A 35 -7.66 6.40 5.54
CA LEU A 35 -8.20 5.29 4.75
C LEU A 35 -9.28 4.54 5.52
N GLU A 36 -10.38 4.27 4.84
CA GLU A 36 -11.49 3.45 5.32
C GLU A 36 -11.63 2.15 4.51
N ASP A 37 -12.35 1.18 5.09
CA ASP A 37 -12.65 -0.07 4.40
C ASP A 37 -13.47 0.22 3.14
N GLY A 38 -12.93 -0.17 1.98
CA GLY A 38 -13.55 0.06 0.67
C GLY A 38 -12.97 1.23 -0.12
N ASP A 39 -12.04 1.99 0.46
CA ASP A 39 -11.32 3.03 -0.28
C ASP A 39 -10.47 2.44 -1.42
N GLU A 40 -10.53 3.10 -2.57
CA GLU A 40 -9.69 2.78 -3.72
C GLU A 40 -8.41 3.61 -3.70
N LEU A 41 -7.27 2.93 -3.86
CA LEU A 41 -5.95 3.56 -3.91
C LEU A 41 -5.36 3.47 -5.31
N LEU A 42 -4.73 4.55 -5.76
CA LEU A 42 -4.00 4.53 -7.02
C LEU A 42 -2.74 3.68 -6.85
N PHE A 43 -2.70 2.56 -7.58
CA PHE A 43 -1.55 1.67 -7.68
C PHE A 43 -0.88 1.85 -9.04
N LEU A 44 0.40 2.19 -9.03
CA LEU A 44 1.22 2.36 -10.23
C LEU A 44 2.31 1.29 -10.26
N ALA A 45 2.38 0.57 -11.37
CA ALA A 45 3.47 -0.37 -11.66
C ALA A 45 3.81 -0.26 -13.15
N THR A 46 5.10 -0.37 -13.45
CA THR A 46 5.60 -0.38 -14.84
C THR A 46 6.00 -1.80 -15.21
N GLU A 47 5.57 -2.27 -16.38
CA GLU A 47 5.95 -3.59 -16.87
C GLU A 47 7.47 -3.68 -17.04
N GLY A 48 8.08 -4.70 -16.43
CA GLY A 48 9.53 -4.89 -16.41
C GLY A 48 10.28 -4.16 -15.29
N ASP A 49 9.59 -3.37 -14.46
CA ASP A 49 10.15 -2.76 -13.25
C ASP A 49 9.95 -3.68 -12.03
N ASP A 50 10.85 -3.61 -11.05
CA ASP A 50 10.77 -4.37 -9.79
C ASP A 50 10.05 -3.58 -8.68
N ARG A 51 9.51 -2.41 -9.04
CA ARG A 51 8.84 -1.49 -8.11
C ARG A 51 7.39 -1.23 -8.50
N ALA A 52 6.59 -1.07 -7.46
CA ALA A 52 5.24 -0.53 -7.55
C ALA A 52 5.03 0.48 -6.43
N GLU A 53 4.18 1.46 -6.70
CA GLU A 53 3.89 2.56 -5.79
C GLU A 53 2.39 2.68 -5.53
N VAL A 54 2.04 2.97 -4.29
CA VAL A 54 0.68 3.35 -3.90
C VAL A 54 0.70 4.82 -3.54
N GLN A 55 -0.14 5.61 -4.21
CA GLN A 55 -0.22 7.04 -3.94
C GLN A 55 -1.31 7.34 -2.90
N ARG A 56 -1.05 8.34 -2.07
CA ARG A 56 -2.07 8.89 -1.17
C ARG A 56 -3.27 9.35 -2.01
N PRO A 57 -4.51 8.97 -1.65
CA PRO A 57 -5.68 9.43 -2.37
C PRO A 57 -5.76 10.95 -2.29
N SER A 58 -6.02 11.57 -3.45
CA SER A 58 -6.29 13.00 -3.52
C SER A 58 -7.74 13.18 -3.08
N LYS A 59 -7.98 13.90 -1.97
CA LYS A 59 -9.33 14.34 -1.63
C LYS A 59 -9.81 15.41 -2.60
#